data_AF-A0A8W8I4S4-F1
#
_entry.id   AF-A0A8W8I4S4-F1
#
_cell.length_a   1.000
_cell.length_b   1.000
_cell.length_c   1.000
_cell.angle_alpha   90.00
_cell.angle_beta   90.00
_cell.angle_gamma   90.00
#
_symmetry.space_group_name_H-M   'P 1'
#
loop_
_entity.id
_entity.type
_entity.pdbx_description
1 polymer ?
#
loop_
_entity_poly.entity_id
_entity_poly.type
_entity_poly.pdbx_seq_one_letter_code
_entity_poly.pdbx_strand_id
1 'polypeptide(L)'
;MGSERRWFNYWKNKASEEINKNRESLHLNGRVYGTYVTTVFLLDTSANMAGKGLEQMKTAFKDIIHEFSQHPSITENVTVITCGRDVKVLQYYSANYTEISECVDDIKCSGGSPLGAGIIFCNSGIWSAPYCSMGSFDIRTKIVIITCGKPTAFDSENDSGIFGDTDLSIPGIQNPYGLNKIKESIINLVMMIGRYNPIFVIPVGDEPDICFLGTMIMGCHGGKIIPLHEARQFGRYALNIILASKATQRHPKEANISKEKIKMEVSGLQNVSEKDLEDVCEIIEKKHAYRSSSCIEKEIEESEEGEFQEKYAHMPNVGTRVQRGPDWRWKNQDGLGAGTVIGHSEKFGWVNVEWDTGLTMPYRYGNNGMITAYDIEPCNEPRILEDQPIAVGCLVRRGPDWKWGDQDGGEGNIGAVYRLKTPSEVYVRWPNGKKSNYRFGYRNCYDVEICDPFDPDIDEMLQKQIQCSQTRHTKEINTERENITSASLCSTGALTLTITKRKQGTDVSSHGRSGGGCVFKNTSSKSIKNVWQWRSPSNTWNDFPKDANDSIVDVFTKGKGTSVIVNLQGQLCRVNLKNNSMVNTITKQTFDIRLWNEDNI
;
A
#
# COMPACT_ATOMS: atom_id res chain seq x y z
N MET A 1 -15.18 -18.07 -2.71
CA MET A 1 -14.68 -17.08 -3.68
C MET A 1 -15.58 -16.90 -4.92
N GLY A 2 -16.24 -17.94 -5.44
CA GLY A 2 -17.19 -17.79 -6.57
C GLY A 2 -18.42 -16.91 -6.25
N SER A 3 -18.94 -16.98 -5.02
CA SER A 3 -20.10 -16.20 -4.55
C SER A 3 -19.79 -14.71 -4.33
N GLU A 4 -18.66 -14.37 -3.70
CA GLU A 4 -18.23 -12.97 -3.46
C GLU A 4 -18.01 -12.21 -4.78
N ARG A 5 -17.33 -12.83 -5.75
CA ARG A 5 -17.15 -12.22 -7.09
C ARG A 5 -18.49 -12.02 -7.79
N ARG A 6 -19.45 -12.95 -7.63
CA ARG A 6 -20.79 -12.83 -8.22
C ARG A 6 -21.60 -11.70 -7.57
N TRP A 7 -21.55 -11.55 -6.25
CA TRP A 7 -22.20 -10.47 -5.51
C TRP A 7 -21.63 -9.09 -5.89
N PHE A 8 -20.31 -8.97 -5.92
CA PHE A 8 -19.64 -7.72 -6.31
C PHE A 8 -20.03 -7.30 -7.73
N ASN A 9 -19.99 -8.25 -8.68
CA ASN A 9 -20.37 -7.99 -10.08
C ASN A 9 -21.86 -7.64 -10.22
N TYR A 10 -22.75 -8.24 -9.43
CA TYR A 10 -24.17 -7.90 -9.42
C TYR A 10 -24.38 -6.41 -9.09
N TRP A 11 -23.78 -5.92 -8.00
CA TRP A 11 -23.93 -4.52 -7.59
C TRP A 11 -23.22 -3.55 -8.54
N LYS A 12 -22.10 -3.96 -9.14
CA LYS A 12 -21.43 -3.17 -10.18
C LYS A 12 -22.32 -3.02 -11.43
N ASN A 13 -23.01 -4.08 -11.84
CA ASN A 13 -23.96 -4.02 -12.96
C ASN A 13 -25.15 -3.13 -12.63
N LYS A 14 -25.73 -3.30 -11.43
CA LYS A 14 -26.82 -2.45 -10.93
C LYS A 14 -26.43 -0.96 -10.88
N ALA A 15 -25.23 -0.65 -10.42
CA ALA A 15 -24.72 0.72 -10.45
C ALA A 15 -24.59 1.24 -11.89
N SER A 16 -24.15 0.39 -12.82
CA SER A 16 -23.95 0.74 -14.23
C SER A 16 -25.26 1.06 -14.95
N GLU A 17 -26.35 0.37 -14.62
CA GLU A 17 -27.71 0.66 -15.12
C GLU A 17 -28.18 2.08 -14.77
N GLU A 18 -27.69 2.63 -13.65
CA GLU A 18 -28.09 3.95 -13.14
C GLU A 18 -27.19 5.10 -13.61
N ILE A 19 -26.05 4.81 -14.25
CA ILE A 19 -25.09 5.85 -14.71
C ILE A 19 -25.75 6.79 -15.71
N ASN A 20 -26.41 6.26 -16.75
CA ASN A 20 -26.97 7.11 -17.80
C ASN A 20 -28.08 8.02 -17.26
N LYS A 21 -28.93 7.50 -16.36
CA LYS A 21 -30.00 8.29 -15.71
C LYS A 21 -29.43 9.42 -14.85
N ASN A 22 -28.39 9.13 -14.06
CA ASN A 22 -27.70 10.16 -13.27
C ASN A 22 -27.05 11.21 -14.17
N ARG A 23 -26.42 10.78 -15.26
CA ARG A 23 -25.78 11.68 -16.22
C ARG A 23 -26.82 12.57 -16.91
N GLU A 24 -27.93 12.02 -17.38
CA GLU A 24 -29.02 12.77 -17.99
C GLU A 24 -29.61 13.79 -17.00
N SER A 25 -29.90 13.36 -15.77
CA SER A 25 -30.38 14.28 -14.72
C SER A 25 -29.38 15.38 -14.39
N LEU A 26 -28.08 15.08 -14.36
CA LEU A 26 -27.04 16.11 -14.14
C LEU A 26 -27.06 17.19 -15.23
N HIS A 27 -27.30 16.82 -16.49
CA HIS A 27 -27.39 17.78 -17.59
C HIS A 27 -28.69 18.60 -17.56
N LEU A 28 -29.80 17.99 -17.13
CA LEU A 28 -31.13 18.61 -17.11
C LEU A 28 -31.37 19.48 -15.87
N ASN A 29 -31.00 18.96 -14.70
CA ASN A 29 -31.38 19.49 -13.38
C ASN A 29 -30.18 20.00 -12.58
N GLY A 30 -28.96 19.74 -13.05
CA GLY A 30 -27.72 20.19 -12.42
C GLY A 30 -27.05 21.33 -13.18
N ARG A 31 -25.78 21.56 -12.85
CA ARG A 31 -24.89 22.52 -13.48
C ARG A 31 -23.58 21.85 -13.86
N VAL A 32 -23.26 21.89 -15.15
CA VAL A 32 -22.02 21.33 -15.72
C VAL A 32 -21.09 22.41 -16.32
N TYR A 33 -21.46 23.69 -16.19
CA TYR A 33 -20.69 24.85 -16.65
C TYR A 33 -20.44 25.85 -15.51
N GLY A 34 -19.27 26.49 -15.50
CA GLY A 34 -18.85 27.39 -14.42
C GLY A 34 -18.25 26.65 -13.23
N THR A 35 -18.33 27.25 -12.03
CA THR A 35 -17.79 26.65 -10.80
C THR A 35 -18.83 25.74 -10.16
N TYR A 36 -18.57 24.43 -10.22
CA TYR A 36 -19.42 23.42 -9.59
C TYR A 36 -18.58 22.26 -9.07
N VAL A 37 -19.17 21.46 -8.20
CA VAL A 37 -18.65 20.14 -7.84
C VAL A 37 -19.80 19.15 -7.76
N THR A 38 -19.49 17.88 -7.48
CA THR A 38 -20.49 16.83 -7.35
C THR A 38 -20.34 16.10 -6.03
N THR A 39 -21.47 15.73 -5.43
CA THR A 39 -21.54 15.06 -4.13
C THR A 39 -22.55 13.91 -4.20
N VAL A 40 -22.15 12.73 -3.75
CA VAL A 40 -23.00 11.54 -3.60
C VAL A 40 -23.25 11.32 -2.12
N PHE A 41 -24.52 11.37 -1.70
CA PHE A 41 -24.90 10.95 -0.35
C PHE A 41 -25.27 9.47 -0.34
N LEU A 42 -24.71 8.72 0.60
CA LEU A 42 -25.14 7.37 0.93
C LEU A 42 -25.78 7.39 2.32
N LEU A 43 -27.10 7.26 2.35
CA LEU A 43 -27.91 7.31 3.55
C LEU A 43 -28.26 5.89 4.02
N ASP A 44 -27.79 5.52 5.21
CA ASP A 44 -28.21 4.28 5.84
C ASP A 44 -29.68 4.39 6.28
N THR A 45 -30.52 3.50 5.77
CA THR A 45 -31.96 3.42 6.04
C THR A 45 -32.34 2.05 6.59
N SER A 46 -31.37 1.33 7.15
CA SER A 46 -31.58 0.04 7.81
C SER A 46 -32.41 0.19 9.10
N ALA A 47 -32.91 -0.93 9.62
CA ALA A 47 -33.66 -0.94 10.87
C ALA A 47 -32.88 -0.36 12.07
N ASN A 48 -31.53 -0.46 12.07
CA ASN A 48 -30.66 0.10 13.12
C ASN A 48 -30.70 1.63 13.18
N MET A 49 -31.16 2.29 12.12
CA MET A 49 -31.29 3.73 12.04
C MET A 49 -32.65 4.22 12.57
N ALA A 50 -33.59 3.33 12.92
CA ALA A 50 -34.92 3.75 13.35
C ALA A 50 -34.88 4.65 14.61
N GLY A 51 -35.82 5.60 14.69
CA GLY A 51 -35.88 6.58 15.78
C GLY A 51 -34.79 7.65 15.63
N LYS A 52 -34.00 7.86 16.68
CA LYS A 52 -33.03 8.94 16.78
C LYS A 52 -31.97 8.93 15.67
N GLY A 53 -31.55 7.75 15.20
CA GLY A 53 -30.58 7.64 14.09
C GLY A 53 -31.08 8.29 12.81
N LEU A 54 -32.35 8.06 12.47
CA LEU A 54 -33.03 8.63 11.30
C LEU A 54 -33.21 10.13 11.46
N GLU A 55 -33.58 10.61 12.66
CA GLU A 55 -33.69 12.04 12.96
C GLU A 55 -32.35 12.75 12.79
N GLN A 56 -31.27 12.18 13.34
CA GLN A 56 -29.92 12.74 13.20
C GLN A 56 -29.44 12.71 11.75
N MET A 57 -29.71 11.63 11.02
CA MET A 57 -29.37 11.52 9.60
C MET A 57 -30.07 12.59 8.77
N LYS A 58 -31.39 12.77 8.96
CA LYS A 58 -32.17 13.81 8.27
C LYS A 58 -31.66 15.20 8.61
N THR A 59 -31.40 15.48 9.89
CA THR A 59 -30.85 16.77 10.34
C THR A 59 -29.50 17.05 9.69
N ALA A 60 -28.54 16.12 9.76
CA ALA A 60 -27.22 16.30 9.17
C ALA A 60 -27.28 16.56 7.66
N PHE A 61 -28.08 15.76 6.95
CA PHE A 61 -28.28 15.89 5.52
C PHE A 61 -28.90 17.26 5.18
N LYS A 62 -30.01 17.62 5.82
CA LYS A 62 -30.71 18.89 5.57
C LYS A 62 -29.86 20.11 5.93
N ASP A 63 -29.07 20.05 6.99
CA ASP A 63 -28.16 21.14 7.37
C ASP A 63 -27.09 21.37 6.28
N ILE A 64 -26.55 20.31 5.69
CA ILE A 64 -25.60 20.40 4.57
C ILE A 64 -26.27 20.98 3.33
N ILE A 65 -27.43 20.44 2.93
CA ILE A 65 -28.16 20.91 1.75
C ILE A 65 -28.61 22.37 1.91
N HIS A 66 -29.07 22.74 3.11
CA HIS A 66 -29.40 24.12 3.42
C HIS A 66 -28.17 25.02 3.26
N GLU A 67 -27.01 24.63 3.80
CA GLU A 67 -25.79 25.43 3.65
C GLU A 67 -25.36 25.56 2.17
N PHE A 68 -25.50 24.51 1.34
CA PHE A 68 -25.24 24.62 -0.11
C PHE A 68 -26.09 25.70 -0.77
N SER A 69 -27.36 25.86 -0.37
CA SER A 69 -28.25 26.89 -0.90
C SER A 69 -27.83 28.33 -0.57
N GLN A 70 -26.98 28.51 0.44
CA GLN A 70 -26.52 29.84 0.88
C GLN A 70 -25.33 30.37 0.05
N HIS A 71 -24.72 29.55 -0.81
CA HIS A 71 -23.46 29.88 -1.51
C HIS A 71 -23.60 29.85 -3.04
N PRO A 72 -24.24 30.85 -3.67
CA PRO A 72 -24.50 30.84 -5.11
C PRO A 72 -23.24 30.94 -6.00
N SER A 73 -22.08 31.26 -5.41
CA SER A 73 -20.79 31.33 -6.11
C SER A 73 -20.25 29.96 -6.54
N ILE A 74 -20.78 28.88 -5.97
CA ILE A 74 -20.43 27.49 -6.30
C ILE A 74 -21.68 26.62 -6.28
N THR A 75 -21.85 25.79 -7.30
CA THR A 75 -22.96 24.84 -7.34
C THR A 75 -22.52 23.45 -6.87
N GLU A 76 -23.27 22.86 -5.96
CA GLU A 76 -23.10 21.47 -5.52
C GLU A 76 -24.17 20.62 -6.20
N ASN A 77 -23.78 19.80 -7.17
CA ASN A 77 -24.71 18.84 -7.76
C ASN A 77 -24.80 17.61 -6.86
N VAL A 78 -26.01 17.30 -6.39
CA VAL A 78 -26.23 16.27 -5.39
C VAL A 78 -27.03 15.10 -5.95
N THR A 79 -26.56 13.89 -5.72
CA THR A 79 -27.34 12.65 -5.83
C THR A 79 -27.43 11.98 -4.47
N VAL A 80 -28.56 11.35 -4.18
CA VAL A 80 -28.85 10.70 -2.89
C VAL A 80 -29.17 9.23 -3.14
N ILE A 81 -28.46 8.36 -2.46
CA ILE A 81 -28.61 6.91 -2.49
C ILE A 81 -29.00 6.45 -1.10
N THR A 82 -30.00 5.57 -1.00
CA THR A 82 -30.35 4.91 0.26
C THR A 82 -29.79 3.51 0.30
N CYS A 83 -29.42 3.04 1.49
CA CYS A 83 -28.99 1.68 1.75
C CYS A 83 -29.69 1.14 3.00
N GLY A 84 -30.66 0.25 2.81
CA GLY A 84 -31.42 -0.39 3.88
C GLY A 84 -32.05 -1.69 3.34
N ARG A 85 -33.37 -1.83 3.45
CA ARG A 85 -34.12 -2.88 2.74
C ARG A 85 -33.81 -2.89 1.24
N ASP A 86 -33.78 -1.71 0.63
CA ASP A 86 -33.40 -1.51 -0.77
C ASP A 86 -32.12 -0.67 -0.84
N VAL A 87 -31.28 -0.95 -1.84
CA VAL A 87 -30.21 -0.05 -2.27
C VAL A 87 -30.64 0.57 -3.59
N LYS A 88 -30.86 1.89 -3.60
CA LYS A 88 -31.40 2.60 -4.77
C LYS A 88 -31.04 4.08 -4.76
N VAL A 89 -31.09 4.69 -5.95
CA VAL A 89 -31.05 6.15 -6.09
C VAL A 89 -32.40 6.69 -5.63
N LEU A 90 -32.39 7.55 -4.62
CA LEU A 90 -33.54 8.29 -4.12
C LEU A 90 -33.72 9.62 -4.87
N GLN A 91 -32.60 10.27 -5.19
CA GLN A 91 -32.53 11.51 -5.94
C GLN A 91 -31.38 11.44 -6.93
N TYR A 92 -31.66 11.56 -8.23
CA TYR A 92 -30.62 11.73 -9.25
C TYR A 92 -30.01 13.13 -9.16
N TYR A 93 -28.84 13.33 -9.76
CA TYR A 93 -28.15 14.62 -9.72
C TYR A 93 -29.07 15.81 -10.01
N SER A 94 -29.08 16.77 -9.09
CA SER A 94 -29.81 18.03 -9.18
C SER A 94 -29.03 19.14 -8.44
N ALA A 95 -29.33 20.39 -8.77
CA ALA A 95 -28.93 21.57 -7.99
C ALA A 95 -30.14 22.27 -7.33
N ASN A 96 -31.34 21.65 -7.37
CA ASN A 96 -32.54 22.13 -6.69
C ASN A 96 -32.52 21.67 -5.22
N TYR A 97 -31.89 22.47 -4.37
CA TYR A 97 -31.68 22.13 -2.96
C TYR A 97 -32.98 21.94 -2.15
N THR A 98 -34.08 22.57 -2.57
CA THR A 98 -35.39 22.37 -1.94
C THR A 98 -35.89 20.94 -2.17
N GLU A 99 -35.95 20.50 -3.43
CA GLU A 99 -36.36 19.14 -3.80
C GLU A 99 -35.42 18.07 -3.22
N ILE A 100 -34.11 18.33 -3.26
CA ILE A 100 -33.11 17.43 -2.66
C ILE A 100 -33.33 17.31 -1.15
N SER A 101 -33.65 18.40 -0.45
CA SER A 101 -33.92 18.38 0.99
C SER A 101 -35.20 17.60 1.32
N GLU A 102 -36.25 17.75 0.50
CA GLU A 102 -37.54 17.10 0.68
C GLU A 102 -37.49 15.59 0.40
N CYS A 103 -36.52 15.10 -0.41
CA CYS A 103 -36.45 13.68 -0.78
C CYS A 103 -36.32 12.72 0.41
N VAL A 104 -35.83 13.21 1.57
CA VAL A 104 -35.65 12.39 2.79
C VAL A 104 -36.86 12.40 3.74
N ASP A 105 -37.90 13.17 3.47
CA ASP A 105 -39.00 13.40 4.43
C ASP A 105 -39.77 12.14 4.75
N ASP A 106 -40.10 11.34 3.74
CA ASP A 106 -40.90 10.12 3.88
C ASP A 106 -40.09 8.83 4.05
N ILE A 107 -38.77 8.95 4.27
CA ILE A 107 -37.91 7.77 4.50
C ILE A 107 -38.37 7.00 5.75
N LYS A 108 -38.49 5.68 5.59
CA LYS A 108 -38.74 4.71 6.67
C LYS A 108 -37.57 3.74 6.78
N CYS A 109 -37.11 3.51 8.00
CA CYS A 109 -36.03 2.58 8.29
C CYS A 109 -36.53 1.13 8.31
N SER A 110 -35.90 0.24 7.55
CA SER A 110 -36.22 -1.19 7.57
C SER A 110 -35.13 -2.05 6.93
N GLY A 111 -35.14 -3.36 7.20
CA GLY A 111 -34.17 -4.31 6.64
C GLY A 111 -32.78 -4.22 7.27
N GLY A 112 -31.84 -4.96 6.70
CA GLY A 112 -30.42 -4.90 7.07
C GLY A 112 -29.72 -3.62 6.59
N SER A 113 -28.44 -3.46 6.91
CA SER A 113 -27.56 -2.40 6.38
C SER A 113 -26.56 -3.03 5.39
N PRO A 114 -26.94 -3.20 4.10
CA PRO A 114 -26.04 -3.71 3.07
C PRO A 114 -25.03 -2.64 2.62
N LEU A 115 -24.28 -2.08 3.57
CA LEU A 115 -23.42 -0.90 3.38
C LEU A 115 -22.40 -1.08 2.25
N GLY A 116 -21.82 -2.28 2.11
CA GLY A 116 -20.92 -2.61 1.00
C GLY A 116 -21.59 -2.49 -0.37
N ALA A 117 -22.85 -2.90 -0.51
CA ALA A 117 -23.62 -2.71 -1.73
C ALA A 117 -23.86 -1.22 -2.01
N GLY A 118 -24.25 -0.46 -0.98
CA GLY A 118 -24.42 0.99 -1.07
C GLY A 118 -23.15 1.71 -1.56
N ILE A 119 -21.99 1.34 -1.01
CA ILE A 119 -20.67 1.88 -1.41
C ILE A 119 -20.34 1.55 -2.87
N ILE A 120 -20.56 0.31 -3.32
CA ILE A 120 -20.41 -0.04 -4.74
C ILE A 120 -21.38 0.76 -5.59
N PHE A 121 -22.61 0.95 -5.12
CA PHE A 121 -23.68 1.65 -5.84
C PHE A 121 -23.42 3.15 -6.00
N CYS A 122 -22.60 3.77 -5.13
CA CYS A 122 -22.09 5.14 -5.30
C CYS A 122 -21.36 5.35 -6.64
N ASN A 123 -20.83 4.29 -7.26
CA ASN A 123 -20.28 4.35 -8.62
C ASN A 123 -21.31 4.93 -9.63
N SER A 124 -22.60 4.68 -9.46
CA SER A 124 -23.63 5.27 -10.32
C SER A 124 -23.55 6.80 -10.37
N GLY A 125 -23.21 7.46 -9.26
CA GLY A 125 -22.97 8.91 -9.23
C GLY A 125 -21.57 9.28 -9.72
N ILE A 126 -20.54 8.59 -9.23
CA ILE A 126 -19.13 8.90 -9.56
C ILE A 126 -18.87 8.87 -11.07
N TRP A 127 -19.33 7.83 -11.77
CA TRP A 127 -19.08 7.65 -13.21
C TRP A 127 -20.03 8.48 -14.10
N SER A 128 -21.01 9.16 -13.49
CA SER A 128 -21.92 10.08 -14.17
C SER A 128 -21.43 11.52 -14.17
N ALA A 129 -20.61 11.87 -13.19
CA ALA A 129 -20.12 13.23 -12.98
C ALA A 129 -18.82 13.50 -13.78
N PRO A 130 -18.69 14.68 -14.40
CA PRO A 130 -17.43 15.13 -14.99
C PRO A 130 -16.42 15.55 -13.91
N TYR A 131 -15.14 15.53 -14.26
CA TYR A 131 -14.08 16.12 -13.46
C TYR A 131 -14.14 17.65 -13.50
N CYS A 132 -13.93 18.30 -12.34
CA CYS A 132 -13.80 19.75 -12.25
C CYS A 132 -12.41 20.10 -11.71
N SER A 133 -11.82 21.19 -12.18
CA SER A 133 -10.57 21.72 -11.61
C SER A 133 -10.81 23.11 -11.02
N MET A 134 -10.30 23.33 -9.81
CA MET A 134 -10.32 24.60 -9.11
C MET A 134 -8.89 25.08 -8.90
N GLY A 135 -8.35 25.82 -9.87
CA GLY A 135 -6.94 26.19 -9.87
C GLY A 135 -6.05 24.94 -9.92
N SER A 136 -5.20 24.73 -8.90
CA SER A 136 -4.32 23.56 -8.84
C SER A 136 -4.94 22.31 -8.21
N PHE A 137 -6.24 22.33 -7.90
CA PHE A 137 -6.95 21.22 -7.28
C PHE A 137 -7.87 20.55 -8.32
N ASP A 138 -7.68 19.25 -8.54
CA ASP A 138 -8.58 18.41 -9.31
C ASP A 138 -9.64 17.83 -8.38
N ILE A 139 -10.87 18.32 -8.54
CA ILE A 139 -12.00 18.02 -7.68
C ILE A 139 -12.80 16.88 -8.29
N ARG A 140 -12.77 15.74 -7.59
CA ARG A 140 -13.58 14.57 -7.88
C ARG A 140 -14.86 14.58 -7.04
N THR A 141 -15.82 13.76 -7.46
CA THR A 141 -17.06 13.54 -6.72
C THR A 141 -16.76 13.13 -5.28
N LYS A 142 -17.32 13.86 -4.31
CA LYS A 142 -17.24 13.55 -2.89
C LYS A 142 -18.30 12.52 -2.53
N ILE A 143 -17.98 11.58 -1.63
CA ILE A 143 -18.95 10.63 -1.09
C ILE A 143 -19.19 10.98 0.37
N VAL A 144 -20.44 11.16 0.77
CA VAL A 144 -20.83 11.45 2.15
C VAL A 144 -21.71 10.31 2.65
N ILE A 145 -21.19 9.51 3.57
CA ILE A 145 -21.88 8.35 4.14
C ILE A 145 -22.44 8.75 5.51
N ILE A 146 -23.75 8.60 5.71
CA ILE A 146 -24.40 8.86 7.00
C ILE A 146 -24.97 7.54 7.52
N THR A 147 -24.37 7.00 8.59
CA THR A 147 -24.64 5.63 9.08
C THR A 147 -24.28 5.47 10.55
N CYS A 148 -24.86 4.46 11.21
CA CYS A 148 -24.43 4.00 12.53
C CYS A 148 -23.27 2.98 12.50
N GLY A 149 -22.78 2.58 11.32
CA GLY A 149 -21.61 1.68 11.20
C GLY A 149 -21.87 0.23 11.58
N LYS A 150 -23.12 -0.24 11.47
CA LYS A 150 -23.52 -1.62 11.80
C LYS A 150 -23.94 -2.38 10.53
N PRO A 151 -23.00 -2.71 9.63
CA PRO A 151 -23.31 -3.38 8.37
C PRO A 151 -23.79 -4.82 8.61
N THR A 152 -24.73 -5.28 7.79
CA THR A 152 -25.22 -6.66 7.79
C THR A 152 -24.81 -7.38 6.51
N ALA A 153 -24.70 -8.71 6.56
CA ALA A 153 -24.62 -9.52 5.35
C ALA A 153 -25.91 -9.35 4.54
N PHE A 154 -25.81 -9.54 3.23
CA PHE A 154 -27.00 -9.61 2.38
C PHE A 154 -27.42 -11.07 2.24
N ASP A 155 -28.47 -11.46 2.95
CA ASP A 155 -29.18 -12.72 2.71
C ASP A 155 -30.17 -12.50 1.57
N SER A 156 -29.91 -13.12 0.41
CA SER A 156 -31.00 -13.53 -0.46
C SER A 156 -31.30 -14.99 -0.18
N GLU A 157 -32.47 -15.23 0.38
CA GLU A 157 -33.15 -16.53 0.49
C GLU A 157 -32.69 -17.51 -0.62
N ASN A 158 -31.98 -18.58 -0.23
CA ASN A 158 -31.51 -19.76 -0.99
C ASN A 158 -30.00 -20.05 -1.05
N ASP A 159 -29.15 -19.47 -0.20
CA ASP A 159 -27.78 -19.99 -0.08
C ASP A 159 -27.33 -20.07 1.38
N SER A 160 -27.69 -21.18 2.03
CA SER A 160 -27.32 -21.55 3.41
C SER A 160 -25.82 -21.86 3.59
N GLY A 161 -24.93 -21.10 2.93
CA GLY A 161 -23.49 -21.36 2.94
C GLY A 161 -22.56 -20.16 2.74
N ILE A 162 -23.05 -18.92 2.73
CA ILE A 162 -22.20 -17.77 2.33
C ILE A 162 -21.31 -17.25 3.48
N PHE A 163 -21.77 -17.33 4.73
CA PHE A 163 -20.93 -17.08 5.90
C PHE A 163 -21.26 -18.13 6.95
N GLY A 164 -20.54 -19.26 6.93
CA GLY A 164 -20.53 -20.14 8.09
C GLY A 164 -20.15 -19.31 9.31
N ASP A 165 -20.96 -19.37 10.35
CA ASP A 165 -20.60 -19.02 11.72
C ASP A 165 -19.39 -19.87 12.14
N THR A 166 -18.22 -19.53 11.63
CA THR A 166 -16.98 -19.81 12.33
C THR A 166 -16.60 -18.50 12.98
N ASP A 167 -17.18 -18.30 14.16
CA ASP A 167 -16.57 -17.51 15.19
C ASP A 167 -15.08 -17.89 15.25
N LEU A 168 -14.21 -17.00 14.78
CA LEU A 168 -12.76 -17.14 14.89
C LEU A 168 -12.29 -16.71 16.29
N SER A 169 -13.20 -16.66 17.27
CA SER A 169 -12.80 -16.59 18.67
C SER A 169 -12.04 -17.88 19.01
N ILE A 170 -10.75 -17.72 19.28
CA ILE A 170 -10.05 -18.65 20.16
C ILE A 170 -10.76 -18.48 21.51
N PRO A 171 -11.27 -19.55 22.16
CA PRO A 171 -11.85 -19.42 23.49
C PRO A 171 -10.85 -18.73 24.42
N GLY A 172 -11.15 -17.49 24.83
CA GLY A 172 -10.29 -16.69 25.70
C GLY A 172 -9.42 -15.60 25.05
N ILE A 173 -9.43 -15.42 23.72
CA ILE A 173 -8.79 -14.26 23.05
C ILE A 173 -9.87 -13.50 22.28
N GLN A 174 -10.37 -12.39 22.84
CA GLN A 174 -11.22 -11.46 22.10
C GLN A 174 -10.43 -10.88 20.92
N ASN A 175 -11.02 -10.86 19.72
CA ASN A 175 -10.50 -10.07 18.61
C ASN A 175 -10.39 -8.61 19.09
N PRO A 176 -9.17 -8.04 19.22
CA PRO A 176 -8.98 -6.74 19.84
C PRO A 176 -9.63 -5.58 19.05
N TYR A 177 -10.13 -5.83 17.83
CA TYR A 177 -10.76 -4.83 16.96
C TYR A 177 -12.24 -5.09 16.64
N GLY A 178 -12.83 -6.22 17.03
CA GLY A 178 -14.24 -6.53 16.71
C GLY A 178 -14.60 -6.56 15.21
N LEU A 179 -13.61 -6.74 14.33
CA LEU A 179 -13.81 -6.85 12.89
C LEU A 179 -14.30 -8.26 12.51
N ASN A 180 -15.39 -8.32 11.75
CA ASN A 180 -15.84 -9.54 11.07
C ASN A 180 -15.55 -9.43 9.56
N LYS A 181 -15.68 -10.53 8.82
CA LYS A 181 -15.40 -10.58 7.38
C LYS A 181 -16.18 -9.52 6.55
N ILE A 182 -17.37 -9.15 7.00
CA ILE A 182 -18.20 -8.12 6.36
C ILE A 182 -17.51 -6.76 6.48
N LYS A 183 -17.08 -6.38 7.70
CA LYS A 183 -16.35 -5.13 7.95
C LYS A 183 -15.03 -5.10 7.18
N GLU A 184 -14.27 -6.19 7.16
CA GLU A 184 -13.04 -6.31 6.36
C GLU A 184 -13.28 -6.07 4.87
N SER A 185 -14.33 -6.70 4.32
CA SER A 185 -14.71 -6.53 2.91
C SER A 185 -15.09 -5.08 2.60
N ILE A 186 -15.84 -4.43 3.49
CA ILE A 186 -16.22 -3.01 3.33
C ILE A 186 -14.99 -2.11 3.40
N ILE A 187 -14.06 -2.34 4.33
CA ILE A 187 -12.81 -1.57 4.43
C ILE A 187 -12.04 -1.66 3.12
N ASN A 188 -11.90 -2.85 2.54
CA ASN A 188 -11.23 -3.03 1.25
C ASN A 188 -11.94 -2.28 0.11
N LEU A 189 -13.28 -2.35 0.04
CA LEU A 189 -14.06 -1.61 -0.96
C LEU A 189 -13.90 -0.09 -0.81
N VAL A 190 -13.93 0.41 0.43
CA VAL A 190 -13.76 1.84 0.71
C VAL A 190 -12.35 2.31 0.38
N MET A 191 -11.31 1.51 0.66
CA MET A 191 -9.95 1.83 0.24
C MET A 191 -9.83 1.94 -1.29
N MET A 192 -10.46 1.03 -2.05
CA MET A 192 -10.41 1.07 -3.51
C MET A 192 -11.02 2.37 -4.08
N ILE A 193 -12.19 2.77 -3.60
CA ILE A 193 -12.86 3.99 -4.06
C ILE A 193 -12.17 5.24 -3.49
N GLY A 194 -11.79 5.18 -2.22
CA GLY A 194 -11.20 6.25 -1.43
C GLY A 194 -9.80 6.70 -1.87
N ARG A 195 -9.09 5.89 -2.66
CA ARG A 195 -7.85 6.32 -3.34
C ARG A 195 -8.08 7.45 -4.34
N TYR A 196 -9.26 7.47 -4.96
CA TYR A 196 -9.64 8.46 -5.96
C TYR A 196 -10.61 9.49 -5.37
N ASN A 197 -11.73 9.03 -4.82
CA ASN A 197 -12.82 9.91 -4.41
C ASN A 197 -12.76 10.15 -2.90
N PRO A 198 -12.74 11.41 -2.41
CA PRO A 198 -12.79 11.69 -0.98
C PRO A 198 -14.08 11.15 -0.34
N ILE A 199 -13.93 10.42 0.78
CA ILE A 199 -15.04 9.79 1.50
C ILE A 199 -15.16 10.41 2.90
N PHE A 200 -16.31 11.03 3.16
CA PHE A 200 -16.65 11.62 4.44
C PHE A 200 -17.72 10.76 5.11
N VAL A 201 -17.60 10.59 6.43
CA VAL A 201 -18.54 9.77 7.20
C VAL A 201 -19.12 10.60 8.33
N ILE A 202 -20.44 10.67 8.43
CA ILE A 202 -21.16 11.29 9.55
C ILE A 202 -21.76 10.17 10.41
N PRO A 203 -21.19 9.89 11.60
CA PRO A 203 -21.73 8.88 12.50
C PRO A 203 -23.04 9.35 13.14
N VAL A 204 -24.06 8.50 13.12
CA VAL A 204 -25.39 8.78 13.70
C VAL A 204 -25.95 7.55 14.43
N GLY A 205 -27.00 7.76 15.22
CA GLY A 205 -27.59 6.77 16.11
C GLY A 205 -27.14 6.93 17.56
N ASP A 206 -27.70 6.10 18.45
CA ASP A 206 -27.38 6.15 19.87
C ASP A 206 -25.97 5.66 20.19
N GLU A 207 -25.52 4.63 19.47
CA GLU A 207 -24.20 4.03 19.64
C GLU A 207 -23.63 3.66 18.26
N PRO A 208 -23.15 4.66 17.50
CA PRO A 208 -22.47 4.41 16.24
C PRO A 208 -21.15 3.69 16.48
N ASP A 209 -20.79 2.76 15.60
CA ASP A 209 -19.48 2.08 15.63
C ASP A 209 -18.38 2.99 15.08
N ILE A 210 -17.98 3.98 15.87
CA ILE A 210 -16.96 4.98 15.51
C ILE A 210 -15.63 4.32 15.14
N CYS A 211 -15.26 3.23 15.82
CA CYS A 211 -14.02 2.51 15.53
C CYS A 211 -14.06 1.94 14.11
N PHE A 212 -15.11 1.19 13.76
CA PHE A 212 -15.26 0.67 12.40
C PHE A 212 -15.30 1.80 11.36
N LEU A 213 -16.11 2.84 11.60
CA LEU A 213 -16.24 3.97 10.67
C LEU A 213 -14.93 4.71 10.47
N GLY A 214 -14.13 4.86 11.53
CA GLY A 214 -12.78 5.43 11.47
C GLY A 214 -11.85 4.54 10.68
N THR A 215 -11.75 3.26 11.06
CA THR A 215 -10.91 2.27 10.36
C THR A 215 -11.22 2.19 8.86
N MET A 216 -12.50 2.24 8.50
CA MET A 216 -12.98 2.19 7.11
C MET A 216 -12.39 3.29 6.23
N ILE A 217 -12.13 4.48 6.76
CA ILE A 217 -11.64 5.62 5.97
C ILE A 217 -10.16 5.97 6.21
N MET A 218 -9.46 5.26 7.09
CA MET A 218 -8.04 5.53 7.40
C MET A 218 -7.12 5.53 6.17
N GLY A 219 -7.42 4.69 5.18
CA GLY A 219 -6.64 4.58 3.93
C GLY A 219 -7.15 5.46 2.78
N CYS A 220 -8.14 6.32 3.00
CA CYS A 220 -8.72 7.16 1.95
C CYS A 220 -7.92 8.46 1.77
N HIS A 221 -7.77 8.91 0.53
CA HIS A 221 -7.24 10.23 0.21
C HIS A 221 -8.30 11.31 0.48
N GLY A 222 -8.01 12.24 1.39
CA GLY A 222 -8.86 13.40 1.64
C GLY A 222 -10.13 13.16 2.48
N GLY A 223 -10.42 11.91 2.84
CA GLY A 223 -11.57 11.57 3.69
C GLY A 223 -11.39 11.96 5.17
N LYS A 224 -12.51 12.10 5.90
CA LYS A 224 -12.54 12.25 7.37
C LYS A 224 -13.91 11.90 7.97
N ILE A 225 -13.93 11.61 9.27
CA ILE A 225 -15.16 11.60 10.05
C ILE A 225 -15.59 13.05 10.28
N ILE A 226 -16.87 13.33 10.06
CA ILE A 226 -17.50 14.61 10.32
C ILE A 226 -18.42 14.41 11.53
N PRO A 227 -18.13 15.05 12.68
CA PRO A 227 -19.05 15.06 13.81
C PRO A 227 -20.42 15.59 13.40
N LEU A 228 -21.50 15.03 13.93
CA LEU A 228 -22.87 15.43 13.59
C LEU A 228 -23.10 16.95 13.68
N HIS A 229 -22.59 17.57 14.75
CA HIS A 229 -22.74 19.01 14.99
C HIS A 229 -21.92 19.89 14.02
N GLU A 230 -21.03 19.31 13.22
CA GLU A 230 -20.25 19.98 12.18
C GLU A 230 -20.81 19.77 10.77
N ALA A 231 -21.91 19.03 10.61
CA ALA A 231 -22.52 18.79 9.30
C ALA A 231 -22.77 20.10 8.53
N ARG A 232 -23.33 21.12 9.19
CA ARG A 232 -23.51 22.44 8.57
C ARG A 232 -22.19 23.08 8.11
N GLN A 233 -21.13 23.02 8.93
CA GLN A 233 -19.81 23.54 8.54
C GLN A 233 -19.26 22.79 7.32
N PHE A 234 -19.45 21.47 7.26
CA PHE A 234 -19.07 20.66 6.11
C PHE A 234 -19.79 21.09 4.81
N GLY A 235 -21.00 21.64 4.90
CA GLY A 235 -21.68 22.27 3.75
C GLY A 235 -20.89 23.40 3.08
N ARG A 236 -19.90 23.99 3.78
CA ARG A 236 -19.01 25.04 3.26
C ARG A 236 -17.74 24.49 2.64
N TYR A 237 -17.53 23.17 2.65
CA TYR A 237 -16.24 22.56 2.28
C TYR A 237 -15.80 22.91 0.85
N ALA A 238 -16.73 22.94 -0.11
CA ALA A 238 -16.39 23.30 -1.49
C ALA A 238 -16.07 24.80 -1.66
N LEU A 239 -16.67 25.68 -0.86
CA LEU A 239 -16.27 27.08 -0.77
C LEU A 239 -14.84 27.20 -0.22
N ASN A 240 -14.52 26.41 0.81
CA ASN A 240 -13.20 26.39 1.42
C ASN A 240 -12.13 25.83 0.44
N ILE A 241 -12.49 24.95 -0.49
CA ILE A 241 -11.59 24.54 -1.60
C ILE A 241 -11.27 25.71 -2.54
N ILE A 242 -12.24 26.58 -2.86
CA ILE A 242 -11.99 27.79 -3.67
C ILE A 242 -10.99 28.71 -2.96
N LEU A 243 -11.17 28.92 -1.65
CA LEU A 243 -10.26 29.74 -0.85
C LEU A 243 -8.86 29.13 -0.77
N ALA A 244 -8.76 27.82 -0.55
CA ALA A 244 -7.51 27.07 -0.58
C ALA A 244 -6.76 27.25 -1.91
N SER A 245 -7.50 27.15 -3.02
CA SER A 245 -6.97 27.36 -4.38
C SER A 245 -6.43 28.77 -4.58
N LYS A 246 -7.19 29.80 -4.20
CA LYS A 246 -6.73 31.20 -4.28
C LYS A 246 -5.50 31.46 -3.40
N ALA A 247 -5.45 30.89 -2.19
CA ALA A 247 -4.33 31.04 -1.28
C ALA A 247 -3.05 30.39 -1.84
N THR A 248 -3.14 29.19 -2.42
CA THR A 248 -1.97 28.53 -3.03
C THR A 248 -1.50 29.19 -4.32
N GLN A 249 -2.40 29.80 -5.11
CA GLN A 249 -2.01 30.54 -6.33
C GLN A 249 -1.10 31.74 -6.06
N ARG A 250 -1.21 32.36 -4.88
CA ARG A 250 -0.32 33.47 -4.48
C ARG A 250 1.09 33.01 -4.11
N HIS A 251 1.29 31.72 -3.86
CA HIS A 251 2.58 31.13 -3.45
C HIS A 251 2.98 29.94 -4.35
N PRO A 252 3.13 30.12 -5.68
CA PRO A 252 3.30 29.01 -6.63
C PRO A 252 4.66 28.28 -6.50
N LYS A 253 5.64 28.89 -5.81
CA LYS A 253 7.00 28.35 -5.67
C LYS A 253 7.28 27.73 -4.29
N GLU A 254 6.38 27.87 -3.33
CA GLU A 254 6.56 27.31 -1.99
C GLU A 254 5.89 25.94 -1.90
N ALA A 255 6.70 24.90 -1.67
CA ALA A 255 6.18 23.54 -1.56
C ALA A 255 5.32 23.35 -0.29
N ASN A 256 5.67 24.05 0.80
CA ASN A 256 4.96 23.99 2.08
C ASN A 256 4.70 25.40 2.60
N ILE A 257 3.43 25.81 2.66
CA ILE A 257 2.98 27.10 3.18
C ILE A 257 2.60 26.87 4.66
N SER A 258 3.08 27.71 5.58
CA SER A 258 2.72 27.56 7.01
C SER A 258 1.24 27.88 7.25
N LYS A 259 0.67 27.28 8.31
CA LYS A 259 -0.74 27.47 8.69
C LYS A 259 -1.06 28.96 8.92
N GLU A 260 -0.17 29.69 9.59
CA GLU A 260 -0.31 31.12 9.87
C GLU A 260 -0.34 31.94 8.59
N LYS A 261 0.50 31.57 7.62
CA LYS A 261 0.56 32.24 6.32
C LYS A 261 -0.70 31.97 5.49
N ILE A 262 -1.20 30.73 5.49
CA ILE A 262 -2.50 30.40 4.86
C ILE A 262 -3.60 31.26 5.49
N LYS A 263 -3.67 31.33 6.82
CA LYS A 263 -4.69 32.15 7.52
C LYS A 263 -4.61 33.62 7.14
N MET A 264 -3.41 34.20 7.11
CA MET A 264 -3.23 35.60 6.68
C MET A 264 -3.71 35.82 5.24
N GLU A 265 -3.37 34.91 4.32
CA GLU A 265 -3.77 35.03 2.91
C GLU A 265 -5.28 34.94 2.73
N VAL A 266 -5.93 34.00 3.41
CA VAL A 266 -7.38 33.82 3.35
C VAL A 266 -8.11 35.01 3.96
N SER A 267 -7.67 35.49 5.13
CA SER A 267 -8.22 36.70 5.75
C SER A 267 -8.08 37.95 4.87
N GLY A 268 -7.01 38.02 4.06
CA GLY A 268 -6.82 39.07 3.06
C GLY A 268 -7.69 38.92 1.79
N LEU A 269 -8.26 37.74 1.55
CA LEU A 269 -9.18 37.49 0.43
C LEU A 269 -10.64 37.77 0.82
N GLN A 270 -11.04 37.28 1.99
CA GLN A 270 -12.41 37.35 2.47
C GLN A 270 -12.43 37.18 3.99
N ASN A 271 -13.32 37.90 4.67
CA ASN A 271 -13.59 37.65 6.08
C ASN A 271 -14.37 36.33 6.23
N VAL A 272 -13.79 35.35 6.91
CA VAL A 272 -14.34 34.00 7.07
C VAL A 272 -14.24 33.55 8.53
N SER A 273 -14.96 32.50 8.90
CA SER A 273 -14.93 31.98 10.27
C SER A 273 -13.60 31.26 10.58
N GLU A 274 -13.26 31.11 11.87
CA GLU A 274 -12.08 30.33 12.26
C GLU A 274 -12.16 28.87 11.76
N LYS A 275 -13.37 28.29 11.74
CA LYS A 275 -13.59 26.94 11.19
C LYS A 275 -13.31 26.87 9.68
N ASP A 276 -13.68 27.91 8.93
CA ASP A 276 -13.34 27.99 7.51
C ASP A 276 -11.82 28.06 7.30
N LEU A 277 -11.11 28.81 8.14
CA LEU A 277 -9.65 28.87 8.11
C LEU A 277 -9.02 27.51 8.40
N GLU A 278 -9.55 26.77 9.37
CA GLU A 278 -9.09 25.41 9.70
C GLU A 278 -9.32 24.43 8.54
N ASP A 279 -10.51 24.44 7.94
CA ASP A 279 -10.83 23.63 6.76
C ASP A 279 -9.90 23.96 5.58
N VAL A 280 -9.65 25.25 5.31
CA VAL A 280 -8.73 25.68 4.24
C VAL A 280 -7.31 25.17 4.48
N CYS A 281 -6.82 25.25 5.73
CA CYS A 281 -5.51 24.70 6.08
C CYS A 281 -5.46 23.19 5.85
N GLU A 282 -6.49 22.45 6.31
CA GLU A 282 -6.58 21.00 6.11
C GLU A 282 -6.60 20.63 4.62
N ILE A 283 -7.36 21.36 3.80
CA ILE A 283 -7.44 21.14 2.35
C ILE A 283 -6.07 21.32 1.68
N ILE A 284 -5.31 22.34 2.07
CA ILE A 284 -3.96 22.60 1.54
C ILE A 284 -2.97 21.52 2.03
N GLU A 285 -3.02 21.14 3.31
CA GLU A 285 -2.21 20.04 3.85
C GLU A 285 -2.49 18.72 3.10
N LYS A 286 -3.76 18.47 2.77
CA LYS A 286 -4.21 17.31 2.00
C LYS A 286 -4.22 17.54 0.49
N LYS A 287 -3.44 18.49 -0.05
CA LYS A 287 -3.42 18.80 -1.50
C LYS A 287 -3.18 17.58 -2.38
N HIS A 288 -2.41 16.58 -1.92
CA HIS A 288 -2.18 15.32 -2.64
C HIS A 288 -3.48 14.54 -2.93
N ALA A 289 -4.52 14.69 -2.11
CA ALA A 289 -5.84 14.08 -2.35
C ALA A 289 -6.60 14.69 -3.54
N TYR A 290 -6.17 15.86 -4.01
CA TYR A 290 -6.78 16.63 -5.09
C TYR A 290 -5.85 16.76 -6.30
N ARG A 291 -4.93 15.82 -6.50
CA ARG A 291 -4.11 15.73 -7.71
C ARG A 291 -4.85 14.99 -8.83
N SER A 292 -4.39 15.13 -10.06
CA SER A 292 -4.93 14.43 -11.23
C SER A 292 -5.00 12.91 -11.05
N SER A 293 -6.01 12.27 -11.67
CA SER A 293 -6.16 10.82 -11.67
C SER A 293 -4.91 10.09 -12.16
N SER A 294 -4.20 10.64 -13.16
CA SER A 294 -2.96 10.05 -13.65
C SER A 294 -1.84 10.00 -12.60
N CYS A 295 -1.81 10.96 -11.67
CA CYS A 295 -0.83 10.96 -10.59
C CYS A 295 -1.19 9.94 -9.51
N ILE A 296 -2.48 9.70 -9.28
CA ILE A 296 -2.96 8.67 -8.36
C ILE A 296 -2.71 7.28 -8.94
N GLU A 297 -3.01 7.08 -10.23
CA GLU A 297 -2.76 5.83 -10.94
C GLU A 297 -1.28 5.45 -10.87
N LYS A 298 -0.36 6.40 -11.12
CA LYS A 298 1.08 6.16 -10.96
C LYS A 298 1.48 5.74 -9.55
N GLU A 299 0.94 6.39 -8.51
CA GLU A 299 1.25 5.99 -7.13
C GLU A 299 0.69 4.60 -6.79
N ILE A 300 -0.49 4.26 -7.31
CA ILE A 300 -1.07 2.92 -7.15
C ILE A 300 -0.18 1.89 -7.87
N GLU A 301 0.22 2.17 -9.11
CA GLU A 301 1.13 1.32 -9.88
C GLU A 301 2.47 1.13 -9.15
N GLU A 302 3.08 2.21 -8.65
CA GLU A 302 4.32 2.17 -7.86
C GLU A 302 4.16 1.37 -6.56
N SER A 303 3.03 1.54 -5.85
CA SER A 303 2.71 0.77 -4.65
C SER A 303 2.51 -0.71 -4.96
N GLU A 304 1.81 -1.05 -6.04
CA GLU A 304 1.59 -2.43 -6.48
C GLU A 304 2.91 -3.05 -6.95
N GLU A 305 3.77 -2.30 -7.62
CA GLU A 305 5.13 -2.75 -7.98
C GLU A 305 5.95 -3.14 -6.74
N GLY A 306 5.78 -2.44 -5.62
CA GLY A 306 6.38 -2.76 -4.33
C GLY A 306 6.07 -4.18 -3.82
N GLU A 307 4.90 -4.73 -4.17
CA GLU A 307 4.48 -6.07 -3.78
C GLU A 307 5.24 -7.19 -4.51
N PHE A 308 5.90 -6.87 -5.63
CA PHE A 308 6.63 -7.83 -6.47
C PHE A 308 8.15 -7.72 -6.36
N GLN A 309 8.64 -6.96 -5.38
CA GLN A 309 10.08 -6.71 -5.22
C GLN A 309 10.77 -7.81 -4.41
N GLU A 310 12.01 -8.12 -4.78
CA GLU A 310 12.90 -8.98 -4.00
C GLU A 310 13.73 -8.03 -3.12
N LYS A 311 13.35 -7.93 -1.83
CA LYS A 311 13.90 -6.92 -0.91
C LYS A 311 14.98 -7.46 0.03
N TYR A 312 15.00 -8.77 0.25
CA TYR A 312 15.73 -9.39 1.35
C TYR A 312 16.45 -10.65 0.87
N ALA A 313 17.78 -10.62 0.85
CA ALA A 313 18.61 -11.71 0.30
C ALA A 313 18.47 -13.07 1.03
N HIS A 314 17.95 -13.09 2.25
CA HIS A 314 17.77 -14.30 3.05
C HIS A 314 16.41 -14.98 2.85
N MET A 315 15.50 -14.35 2.10
CA MET A 315 14.19 -14.89 1.77
C MET A 315 14.23 -15.56 0.39
N PRO A 316 13.31 -16.48 0.07
CA PRO A 316 13.29 -17.13 -1.23
C PRO A 316 13.02 -16.07 -2.30
N ASN A 317 13.80 -16.12 -3.37
CA ASN A 317 13.71 -15.14 -4.43
C ASN A 317 12.37 -15.21 -5.14
N VAL A 318 12.00 -14.13 -5.81
CA VAL A 318 10.82 -14.09 -6.66
C VAL A 318 10.91 -15.16 -7.76
N GLY A 319 9.80 -15.79 -8.14
CA GLY A 319 9.76 -16.95 -9.05
C GLY A 319 10.09 -18.30 -8.40
N THR A 320 10.49 -18.34 -7.12
CA THR A 320 10.73 -19.61 -6.41
C THR A 320 9.42 -20.36 -6.17
N ARG A 321 9.38 -21.65 -6.52
CA ARG A 321 8.25 -22.54 -6.22
C ARG A 321 8.24 -22.88 -4.72
N VAL A 322 7.08 -22.89 -4.09
CA VAL A 322 6.91 -23.09 -2.65
C VAL A 322 5.75 -24.00 -2.31
N GLN A 323 5.82 -24.65 -1.15
CA GLN A 323 4.75 -25.47 -0.57
C GLN A 323 4.55 -25.10 0.91
N ARG A 324 3.65 -25.80 1.60
CA ARG A 324 3.46 -25.65 3.05
C ARG A 324 4.75 -25.92 3.80
N GLY A 325 5.18 -24.96 4.60
CA GLY A 325 6.30 -25.09 5.53
C GLY A 325 5.87 -25.61 6.91
N PRO A 326 6.84 -25.78 7.83
CA PRO A 326 6.62 -26.39 9.14
C PRO A 326 5.68 -25.61 10.06
N ASP A 327 5.57 -24.28 9.89
CA ASP A 327 4.73 -23.42 10.72
C ASP A 327 3.36 -23.11 10.09
N TRP A 328 2.99 -23.81 9.02
CA TRP A 328 1.75 -23.59 8.28
C TRP A 328 0.52 -23.66 9.18
N ARG A 329 -0.27 -22.57 9.16
CA ARG A 329 -1.52 -22.44 9.96
C ARG A 329 -2.72 -21.98 9.15
N TRP A 330 -2.59 -21.90 7.83
CA TRP A 330 -3.51 -21.20 6.94
C TRP A 330 -4.54 -22.11 6.29
N LYS A 331 -4.86 -23.24 6.96
CA LYS A 331 -5.82 -24.25 6.50
C LYS A 331 -5.49 -24.68 5.06
N ASN A 332 -6.45 -24.62 4.13
CA ASN A 332 -6.31 -25.07 2.74
C ASN A 332 -6.22 -23.90 1.73
N GLN A 333 -5.65 -22.75 2.12
CA GLN A 333 -5.49 -21.60 1.21
C GLN A 333 -4.63 -21.93 -0.02
N ASP A 334 -3.67 -22.84 0.15
CA ASP A 334 -2.79 -23.37 -0.90
C ASP A 334 -3.50 -24.31 -1.89
N GLY A 335 -4.75 -24.71 -1.62
CA GLY A 335 -5.46 -25.66 -2.49
C GLY A 335 -4.84 -27.05 -2.53
N LEU A 336 -3.95 -27.40 -1.59
CA LEU A 336 -3.16 -28.63 -1.56
C LEU A 336 -2.12 -28.76 -2.70
N GLY A 337 -1.75 -27.65 -3.33
CA GLY A 337 -0.76 -27.61 -4.40
C GLY A 337 0.37 -26.63 -4.10
N ALA A 338 1.35 -26.59 -5.00
CA ALA A 338 2.43 -25.63 -4.95
C ALA A 338 1.97 -24.19 -5.29
N GLY A 339 2.79 -23.24 -4.88
CA GLY A 339 2.68 -21.84 -5.22
C GLY A 339 4.01 -21.27 -5.68
N THR A 340 4.04 -19.99 -5.97
CA THR A 340 5.22 -19.27 -6.44
C THR A 340 5.40 -17.97 -5.67
N VAL A 341 6.61 -17.69 -5.21
CA VAL A 341 6.94 -16.40 -4.60
C VAL A 341 6.85 -15.31 -5.65
N ILE A 342 6.02 -14.30 -5.42
CA ILE A 342 5.84 -13.19 -6.36
C ILE A 342 6.53 -11.91 -5.89
N GLY A 343 6.88 -11.81 -4.60
CA GLY A 343 7.57 -10.66 -4.01
C GLY A 343 7.74 -10.75 -2.49
N HIS A 344 8.47 -9.81 -1.92
CA HIS A 344 8.64 -9.67 -0.47
C HIS A 344 7.72 -8.54 0.01
N SER A 345 6.89 -8.85 0.99
CA SER A 345 5.93 -7.90 1.53
C SER A 345 6.63 -6.67 2.13
N GLU A 346 5.94 -5.53 2.19
CA GLU A 346 6.38 -4.40 3.03
C GLU A 346 6.49 -4.76 4.50
N LYS A 347 5.72 -5.77 4.94
CA LYS A 347 5.82 -6.30 6.30
C LYS A 347 7.07 -7.17 6.42
N PHE A 348 8.04 -6.68 7.19
CA PHE A 348 9.28 -7.42 7.46
C PHE A 348 9.01 -8.85 7.95
N GLY A 349 9.69 -9.84 7.35
CA GLY A 349 9.49 -11.27 7.64
C GLY A 349 8.30 -11.91 6.92
N TRP A 350 7.72 -11.27 5.90
CA TRP A 350 6.61 -11.81 5.12
C TRP A 350 6.91 -11.83 3.61
N VAL A 351 6.48 -12.89 2.95
CA VAL A 351 6.68 -13.17 1.53
C VAL A 351 5.33 -13.31 0.85
N ASN A 352 5.13 -12.63 -0.27
CA ASN A 352 3.94 -12.72 -1.09
C ASN A 352 4.03 -13.96 -1.99
N VAL A 353 3.02 -14.81 -1.95
CA VAL A 353 2.94 -16.04 -2.75
C VAL A 353 1.64 -16.05 -3.55
N GLU A 354 1.74 -16.40 -4.82
CA GLU A 354 0.60 -16.79 -5.66
C GLU A 354 0.55 -18.32 -5.76
N TRP A 355 -0.51 -18.92 -5.22
CA TRP A 355 -0.75 -20.36 -5.32
C TRP A 355 -1.21 -20.74 -6.71
N ASP A 356 -1.07 -22.02 -7.09
CA ASP A 356 -1.43 -22.43 -8.44
C ASP A 356 -2.93 -22.27 -8.78
N THR A 357 -3.76 -22.22 -7.73
CA THR A 357 -5.18 -21.85 -7.77
C THR A 357 -5.45 -20.38 -8.15
N GLY A 358 -4.42 -19.54 -8.24
CA GLY A 358 -4.49 -18.09 -8.45
C GLY A 358 -4.77 -17.28 -7.19
N LEU A 359 -4.73 -17.89 -6.00
CA LEU A 359 -4.85 -17.17 -4.74
C LEU A 359 -3.51 -16.52 -4.36
N THR A 360 -3.51 -15.21 -4.14
CA THR A 360 -2.32 -14.47 -3.72
C THR A 360 -2.43 -14.00 -2.28
N MET A 361 -1.49 -14.41 -1.42
CA MET A 361 -1.48 -14.05 0.00
C MET A 361 -0.04 -13.92 0.54
N PRO A 362 0.18 -13.08 1.57
CA PRO A 362 1.46 -13.00 2.27
C PRO A 362 1.58 -14.08 3.35
N TYR A 363 2.77 -14.66 3.49
CA TYR A 363 3.10 -15.73 4.44
C TYR A 363 4.36 -15.40 5.23
N ARG A 364 4.44 -15.86 6.48
CA ARG A 364 5.62 -15.64 7.32
C ARG A 364 6.78 -16.48 6.82
N TYR A 365 7.93 -15.85 6.67
CA TYR A 365 9.17 -16.54 6.33
C TYR A 365 10.34 -15.89 7.08
N GLY A 366 10.90 -16.64 8.02
CA GLY A 366 11.97 -16.17 8.89
C GLY A 366 11.44 -15.38 10.09
N ASN A 367 12.25 -14.44 10.59
CA ASN A 367 11.95 -13.67 11.80
C ASN A 367 11.40 -12.29 11.44
N ASN A 368 10.24 -11.94 11.98
CA ASN A 368 9.61 -10.63 11.78
C ASN A 368 9.92 -9.60 12.89
N GLY A 369 10.88 -9.90 13.77
CA GLY A 369 11.26 -9.07 14.91
C GLY A 369 10.57 -9.44 16.23
N MET A 370 9.49 -10.23 16.18
CA MET A 370 8.77 -10.73 17.36
C MET A 370 8.69 -12.26 17.39
N ILE A 371 8.45 -12.89 16.23
CA ILE A 371 8.30 -14.33 16.08
C ILE A 371 9.07 -14.80 14.83
N THR A 372 9.68 -15.98 14.94
CA THR A 372 10.23 -16.71 13.80
C THR A 372 9.21 -17.74 13.34
N ALA A 373 8.85 -17.73 12.07
CA ALA A 373 7.95 -18.70 11.48
C ALA A 373 8.25 -18.91 10.00
N TYR A 374 8.15 -20.15 9.54
CA TYR A 374 8.27 -20.58 8.16
C TYR A 374 6.95 -21.23 7.75
N ASP A 375 5.99 -20.38 7.38
CA ASP A 375 4.68 -20.85 6.89
C ASP A 375 4.85 -21.57 5.55
N ILE A 376 5.82 -21.15 4.75
CA ILE A 376 6.11 -21.71 3.42
C ILE A 376 7.56 -22.18 3.35
N GLU A 377 7.84 -23.13 2.47
CA GLU A 377 9.20 -23.60 2.16
C GLU A 377 9.39 -23.79 0.65
N PRO A 378 10.60 -23.60 0.10
CA PRO A 378 10.89 -23.88 -1.31
C PRO A 378 10.63 -25.35 -1.68
N CYS A 379 10.11 -25.59 -2.88
CA CYS A 379 9.91 -26.92 -3.45
C CYS A 379 10.33 -26.97 -4.93
N ASN A 380 10.34 -28.17 -5.50
CA ASN A 380 10.67 -28.40 -6.92
C ASN A 380 9.45 -28.78 -7.77
N GLU A 381 8.24 -28.68 -7.21
CA GLU A 381 7.01 -29.02 -7.94
C GLU A 381 6.77 -28.00 -9.07
N PRO A 382 6.76 -28.43 -10.34
CA PRO A 382 6.65 -27.50 -11.46
C PRO A 382 5.24 -26.94 -11.59
N ARG A 383 5.11 -25.80 -12.28
CA ARG A 383 3.79 -25.27 -12.63
C ARG A 383 3.17 -26.14 -13.72
N ILE A 384 1.97 -26.66 -13.45
CA ILE A 384 1.14 -27.32 -14.46
C ILE A 384 0.07 -26.34 -14.95
N LEU A 385 -0.04 -26.20 -16.26
CA LEU A 385 -1.09 -25.39 -16.89
C LEU A 385 -2.31 -26.27 -17.14
N GLU A 386 -3.49 -25.72 -16.83
CA GLU A 386 -4.78 -26.30 -17.23
C GLU A 386 -5.19 -25.71 -18.58
N ASP A 387 -6.03 -24.68 -18.59
CA ASP A 387 -6.55 -24.04 -19.82
C ASP A 387 -5.83 -22.71 -20.17
N GLN A 388 -4.86 -22.31 -19.36
CA GLN A 388 -4.20 -21.01 -19.46
C GLN A 388 -3.03 -21.08 -20.44
N PRO A 389 -2.81 -20.05 -21.30
CA PRO A 389 -1.68 -20.04 -22.21
C PRO A 389 -0.34 -19.86 -21.48
N ILE A 390 -0.34 -19.19 -20.32
CA ILE A 390 0.82 -18.98 -19.44
C ILE A 390 0.31 -18.61 -18.04
N ALA A 391 1.08 -18.95 -17.00
CA ALA A 391 0.77 -18.65 -15.61
C ALA A 391 2.02 -18.28 -14.81
N VAL A 392 1.83 -17.69 -13.63
CA VAL A 392 2.90 -17.53 -12.64
C VAL A 392 3.46 -18.90 -12.24
N GLY A 393 4.78 -18.98 -12.10
CA GLY A 393 5.52 -20.21 -11.85
C GLY A 393 5.94 -20.99 -13.10
N CYS A 394 5.50 -20.60 -14.30
CA CYS A 394 5.95 -21.23 -15.54
C CYS A 394 7.44 -21.00 -15.76
N LEU A 395 8.11 -22.03 -16.27
CA LEU A 395 9.48 -21.94 -16.76
C LEU A 395 9.48 -21.46 -18.20
N VAL A 396 10.39 -20.53 -18.53
CA VAL A 396 10.48 -19.93 -19.87
C VAL A 396 11.93 -19.79 -20.32
N ARG A 397 12.14 -19.78 -21.63
CA ARG A 397 13.43 -19.46 -22.27
C ARG A 397 13.22 -18.42 -23.38
N ARG A 398 14.32 -17.96 -23.99
CA ARG A 398 14.24 -17.04 -25.14
C ARG A 398 13.38 -17.66 -26.24
N GLY A 399 12.40 -16.89 -26.72
CA GLY A 399 11.53 -17.24 -27.83
C GLY A 399 12.00 -16.65 -29.16
N PRO A 400 11.24 -16.87 -30.24
CA PRO A 400 11.65 -16.53 -31.60
C PRO A 400 11.80 -15.01 -31.85
N ASP A 401 11.07 -14.17 -31.12
CA ASP A 401 11.12 -12.71 -31.28
C ASP A 401 12.07 -12.01 -30.29
N TRP A 402 12.90 -12.79 -29.57
CA TRP A 402 13.82 -12.25 -28.57
C TRP A 402 14.78 -11.21 -29.17
N LYS A 403 14.76 -10.01 -28.58
CA LYS A 403 15.58 -8.87 -29.01
C LYS A 403 16.34 -8.21 -27.85
N TRP A 404 16.35 -8.85 -26.69
CA TRP A 404 16.79 -8.26 -25.43
C TRP A 404 18.24 -8.59 -25.09
N GLY A 405 19.07 -9.02 -26.04
CA GLY A 405 20.47 -9.39 -25.78
C GLY A 405 20.59 -10.44 -24.67
N ASP A 406 21.60 -10.32 -23.79
CA ASP A 406 21.87 -11.29 -22.73
C ASP A 406 21.19 -10.98 -21.39
N GLN A 407 19.98 -10.41 -21.43
CA GLN A 407 19.24 -10.11 -20.21
C GLN A 407 18.91 -11.34 -19.36
N ASP A 408 18.74 -12.48 -20.01
CA ASP A 408 18.56 -13.79 -19.37
C ASP A 408 19.86 -14.41 -18.82
N GLY A 409 21.00 -13.78 -19.06
CA GLY A 409 22.32 -14.28 -18.66
C GLY A 409 23.05 -15.07 -19.75
N GLY A 410 22.55 -15.03 -20.98
CA GLY A 410 23.10 -15.76 -22.13
C GLY A 410 22.15 -16.87 -22.60
N GLU A 411 22.33 -17.31 -23.83
CA GLU A 411 21.48 -18.35 -24.44
C GLU A 411 21.47 -19.65 -23.61
N GLY A 412 20.32 -20.32 -23.56
CA GLY A 412 20.14 -21.55 -22.79
C GLY A 412 19.85 -21.33 -21.30
N ASN A 413 19.53 -20.10 -20.87
CA ASN A 413 19.06 -19.90 -19.51
C ASN A 413 17.53 -20.04 -19.41
N ILE A 414 17.08 -20.79 -18.40
CA ILE A 414 15.68 -20.90 -18.01
C ILE A 414 15.36 -19.83 -16.96
N GLY A 415 14.29 -19.08 -17.19
CA GLY A 415 13.72 -18.10 -16.26
C GLY A 415 12.39 -18.57 -15.69
N ALA A 416 11.97 -17.96 -14.58
CA ALA A 416 10.69 -18.22 -13.94
C ALA A 416 9.75 -17.02 -14.07
N VAL A 417 8.53 -17.25 -14.53
CA VAL A 417 7.48 -16.23 -14.56
C VAL A 417 7.00 -15.96 -13.14
N TYR A 418 7.03 -14.71 -12.70
CA TYR A 418 6.61 -14.35 -11.34
C TYR A 418 5.44 -13.37 -11.27
N ARG A 419 5.06 -12.76 -12.39
CA ARG A 419 3.92 -11.85 -12.49
C ARG A 419 3.42 -11.81 -13.93
N LEU A 420 2.11 -11.83 -14.11
CA LEU A 420 1.46 -11.52 -15.38
C LEU A 420 1.04 -10.05 -15.37
N LYS A 421 1.47 -9.26 -16.36
CA LYS A 421 0.95 -7.89 -16.53
C LYS A 421 -0.39 -7.92 -17.26
N THR A 422 -0.43 -8.70 -18.32
CA THR A 422 -1.60 -9.06 -19.11
C THR A 422 -1.45 -10.52 -19.53
N PRO A 423 -2.47 -11.17 -20.10
CA PRO A 423 -2.30 -12.50 -20.69
C PRO A 423 -1.26 -12.57 -21.82
N SER A 424 -0.80 -11.42 -22.33
CA SER A 424 0.15 -11.31 -23.45
C SER A 424 1.51 -10.69 -23.08
N GLU A 425 1.72 -10.34 -21.81
CA GLU A 425 2.94 -9.72 -21.30
C GLU A 425 3.26 -10.25 -19.90
N VAL A 426 4.45 -10.82 -19.73
CA VAL A 426 4.85 -11.55 -18.51
C VAL A 426 6.15 -11.01 -17.95
N TYR A 427 6.27 -10.99 -16.62
CA TYR A 427 7.51 -10.68 -15.92
C TYR A 427 8.23 -11.96 -15.55
N VAL A 428 9.51 -12.01 -15.93
CA VAL A 428 10.38 -13.17 -15.75
C VAL A 428 11.55 -12.78 -14.87
N ARG A 429 11.88 -13.64 -13.91
CA ARG A 429 13.15 -13.61 -13.19
C ARG A 429 14.11 -14.61 -13.82
N TRP A 430 15.25 -14.12 -14.24
CA TRP A 430 16.33 -14.94 -14.79
C TRP A 430 17.31 -15.39 -13.69
N PRO A 431 18.10 -16.45 -13.93
CA PRO A 431 19.03 -17.00 -12.93
C PRO A 431 20.09 -15.99 -12.47
N ASN A 432 20.49 -15.08 -13.36
CA ASN A 432 21.42 -13.98 -13.05
C ASN A 432 20.83 -12.90 -12.12
N GLY A 433 19.58 -13.05 -11.67
CA GLY A 433 18.87 -12.11 -10.80
C GLY A 433 18.15 -10.98 -11.55
N LYS A 434 18.34 -10.87 -12.87
CA LYS A 434 17.67 -9.86 -13.68
C LYS A 434 16.18 -10.17 -13.77
N LYS A 435 15.37 -9.13 -13.57
CA LYS A 435 13.90 -9.17 -13.67
C LYS A 435 13.46 -8.16 -14.70
N SER A 436 12.59 -8.59 -15.63
CA SER A 436 12.00 -7.70 -16.63
C SER A 436 10.73 -8.31 -17.21
N ASN A 437 9.99 -7.52 -17.98
CA ASN A 437 8.80 -7.98 -18.71
C ASN A 437 9.11 -8.27 -20.17
N TYR A 438 8.41 -9.27 -20.71
CA TYR A 438 8.60 -9.81 -22.06
C TYR A 438 7.26 -10.08 -22.73
N ARG A 439 7.23 -10.02 -24.06
CA ARG A 439 6.02 -10.28 -24.84
C ARG A 439 5.77 -11.78 -24.94
N PHE A 440 4.53 -12.17 -24.71
CA PHE A 440 4.02 -13.52 -24.89
C PHE A 440 2.73 -13.46 -25.72
N GLY A 441 2.86 -13.11 -27.00
CA GLY A 441 1.74 -12.90 -27.92
C GLY A 441 1.30 -11.44 -28.05
N TYR A 442 1.90 -10.49 -27.33
CA TYR A 442 1.63 -9.07 -27.53
C TYR A 442 2.10 -8.64 -28.93
N ARG A 443 1.16 -8.14 -29.75
CA ARG A 443 1.36 -7.84 -31.17
C ARG A 443 1.90 -9.04 -31.97
N ASN A 444 1.45 -10.25 -31.64
CA ASN A 444 1.90 -11.51 -32.25
C ASN A 444 3.40 -11.79 -32.11
N CYS A 445 4.09 -11.18 -31.13
CA CYS A 445 5.48 -11.48 -30.84
C CYS A 445 5.63 -12.29 -29.55
N TYR A 446 6.54 -13.26 -29.59
CA TYR A 446 6.92 -14.14 -28.50
C TYR A 446 8.39 -13.94 -28.19
N ASP A 447 8.68 -12.99 -27.28
CA ASP A 447 10.03 -12.79 -26.77
C ASP A 447 10.46 -14.01 -25.93
N VAL A 448 9.52 -14.64 -25.23
CA VAL A 448 9.76 -15.85 -24.42
C VAL A 448 8.84 -16.98 -24.85
N GLU A 449 9.30 -18.21 -24.67
CA GLU A 449 8.52 -19.42 -24.88
C GLU A 449 8.52 -20.30 -23.62
N ILE A 450 7.44 -21.04 -23.41
CA ILE A 450 7.27 -21.92 -22.25
C ILE A 450 8.12 -23.17 -22.44
N CYS A 451 8.79 -23.57 -21.36
CA CYS A 451 9.51 -24.83 -21.29
C CYS A 451 8.58 -25.91 -20.71
N ASP A 452 8.62 -27.11 -21.28
CA ASP A 452 8.00 -28.27 -20.66
C ASP A 452 8.84 -28.67 -19.43
N PRO A 453 8.28 -28.60 -18.21
CA PRO A 453 9.03 -28.94 -16.99
C PRO A 453 9.38 -30.43 -16.88
N PHE A 454 8.80 -31.30 -17.72
CA PHE A 454 9.10 -32.73 -17.75
C PHE A 454 10.06 -33.13 -18.89
N ASP A 455 10.51 -32.16 -19.70
CA ASP A 455 11.55 -32.39 -20.69
C ASP A 455 12.89 -32.62 -19.97
N PRO A 456 13.55 -33.79 -20.16
CA PRO A 456 14.83 -34.10 -19.52
C PRO A 456 15.93 -33.06 -19.76
N ASP A 457 15.95 -32.43 -20.94
CA ASP A 457 16.95 -31.42 -21.26
C ASP A 457 16.72 -30.16 -20.42
N ILE A 458 15.46 -29.78 -20.20
CA ILE A 458 15.08 -28.63 -19.36
C ILE A 458 15.39 -28.92 -17.89
N ASP A 459 15.07 -30.11 -17.38
CA ASP A 459 15.41 -30.50 -16.02
C ASP A 459 16.94 -30.47 -15.79
N GLU A 460 17.72 -31.06 -16.72
CA GLU A 460 19.18 -31.04 -16.63
C GLU A 460 19.73 -29.59 -16.61
N MET A 461 19.19 -28.71 -17.45
CA MET A 461 19.57 -27.30 -17.48
C MET A 461 19.23 -26.59 -16.16
N LEU A 462 18.04 -26.83 -15.61
CA LEU A 462 17.60 -26.24 -14.34
C LEU A 462 18.49 -26.70 -13.17
N GLN A 463 18.81 -27.99 -13.10
CA GLN A 463 19.71 -28.53 -12.08
C GLN A 463 21.12 -27.91 -12.17
N LYS A 464 21.67 -27.76 -13.38
CA LYS A 464 22.96 -27.09 -13.61
C LYS A 464 22.92 -25.63 -13.14
N GLN A 465 21.83 -24.90 -13.42
CA GLN A 465 21.66 -23.52 -12.98
C GLN A 465 21.59 -23.39 -11.46
N ILE A 466 20.87 -24.30 -10.78
CA ILE A 466 20.79 -24.36 -9.32
C ILE A 466 22.19 -24.62 -8.72
N GLN A 467 22.93 -25.59 -9.26
CA GLN A 467 24.28 -25.92 -8.79
C GLN A 467 25.27 -24.77 -9.01
N CYS A 468 25.22 -24.09 -10.16
CA CYS A 468 26.05 -22.92 -10.42
C CYS A 468 25.75 -21.77 -9.45
N SER A 469 24.48 -21.58 -9.09
CA SER A 469 24.05 -20.53 -8.15
C SER A 469 24.56 -20.81 -6.73
N GLN A 470 24.48 -22.06 -6.27
CA GLN A 470 25.06 -22.50 -4.99
C GLN A 470 26.59 -22.37 -4.97
N THR A 471 27.26 -22.66 -6.08
CA THR A 471 28.72 -22.56 -6.20
C THR A 471 29.19 -21.10 -6.20
N ARG A 472 28.44 -20.19 -6.84
CA ARG A 472 28.72 -18.74 -6.80
C ARG A 472 28.57 -18.16 -5.40
N HIS A 473 27.48 -18.52 -4.69
CA HIS A 473 27.29 -18.06 -3.32
C HIS A 473 28.40 -18.56 -2.38
N THR A 474 28.84 -19.81 -2.54
CA THR A 474 29.97 -20.38 -1.78
C THR A 474 31.31 -19.70 -2.13
N LYS A 475 31.54 -19.35 -3.41
CA LYS A 475 32.74 -18.64 -3.84
C LYS A 475 32.78 -17.20 -3.36
N GLU A 476 31.67 -16.47 -3.36
CA GLU A 476 31.60 -15.10 -2.82
C GLU A 476 31.91 -15.08 -1.32
N ILE A 477 31.34 -16.02 -0.56
CA ILE A 477 31.65 -16.21 0.87
C ILE A 477 33.14 -16.54 1.09
N ASN A 478 33.73 -17.37 0.22
CA ASN A 478 35.15 -17.73 0.30
C ASN A 478 36.08 -16.61 -0.16
N THR A 479 35.68 -15.79 -1.14
CA THR A 479 36.46 -14.65 -1.64
C THR A 479 36.46 -13.50 -0.62
N GLU A 480 35.36 -13.28 0.09
CA GLU A 480 35.31 -12.39 1.25
C GLU A 480 36.24 -12.88 2.38
N ARG A 481 36.27 -14.20 2.64
CA ARG A 481 37.22 -14.79 3.61
C ARG A 481 38.68 -14.69 3.17
N GLU A 482 38.96 -14.91 1.89
CA GLU A 482 40.32 -14.82 1.33
C GLU A 482 40.86 -13.38 1.31
N ASN A 483 40.01 -12.40 0.97
CA ASN A 483 40.36 -10.98 1.03
C ASN A 483 40.66 -10.49 2.46
N ILE A 484 40.00 -11.08 3.47
CA ILE A 484 40.31 -10.83 4.89
C ILE A 484 41.67 -11.44 5.26
N THR A 485 42.02 -12.63 4.74
CA THR A 485 43.33 -13.25 4.99
C THR A 485 44.49 -12.61 4.21
N SER A 486 44.30 -12.14 2.98
CA SER A 486 45.34 -11.51 2.17
C SER A 486 45.64 -10.08 2.60
N ALA A 487 44.66 -9.35 3.14
CA ALA A 487 44.88 -8.04 3.78
C ALA A 487 45.74 -8.15 5.06
N SER A 488 45.85 -9.34 5.67
CA SER A 488 46.65 -9.58 6.87
C SER A 488 48.13 -9.89 6.60
N LEU A 489 48.55 -10.10 5.34
CA LEU A 489 49.92 -10.52 5.00
C LEU A 489 50.76 -9.47 4.24
N CYS A 490 50.19 -8.32 3.90
CA CYS A 490 50.94 -7.20 3.32
C CYS A 490 50.60 -5.86 4.00
N SER A 491 51.23 -5.57 5.15
CA SER A 491 51.50 -4.16 5.52
C SER A 491 52.67 -4.03 6.51
N THR A 492 53.89 -4.08 6.00
CA THR A 492 54.98 -3.24 6.51
C THR A 492 55.47 -2.39 5.35
N GLY A 493 55.31 -1.07 5.46
CA GLY A 493 55.76 -0.11 4.46
C GLY A 493 54.63 0.77 3.94
N ALA A 494 54.63 2.02 4.40
CA ALA A 494 53.80 3.09 3.88
C ALA A 494 53.93 3.22 2.35
N LEU A 495 52.85 3.59 1.66
CA LEU A 495 52.86 4.67 0.67
C LEU A 495 51.44 5.02 0.17
N THR A 496 51.27 6.32 0.02
CA THR A 496 50.16 7.16 -0.46
C THR A 496 49.47 6.63 -1.72
N LEU A 497 48.13 6.67 -1.75
CA LEU A 497 47.32 6.35 -2.94
C LEU A 497 46.63 7.59 -3.52
N THR A 498 47.15 7.99 -4.68
CA THR A 498 46.61 8.98 -5.61
C THR A 498 45.41 8.38 -6.38
N ILE A 499 44.25 9.02 -6.32
CA ILE A 499 43.04 8.60 -7.04
C ILE A 499 43.18 8.92 -8.53
N THR A 500 43.30 7.90 -9.37
CA THR A 500 43.20 8.04 -10.84
C THR A 500 41.82 7.58 -11.31
N LYS A 501 41.00 8.53 -11.78
CA LYS A 501 39.79 8.25 -12.58
C LYS A 501 40.21 7.84 -13.99
N ARG A 502 39.81 6.65 -14.45
CA ARG A 502 39.93 6.25 -15.86
C ARG A 502 38.58 6.49 -16.57
N LYS A 503 38.57 7.49 -17.45
CA LYS A 503 37.64 7.60 -18.59
C LYS A 503 38.23 6.83 -19.76
N GLN A 504 37.41 6.12 -20.52
CA GLN A 504 37.66 5.86 -21.95
C GLN A 504 36.70 6.72 -22.75
N GLY A 505 37.16 7.30 -23.86
CA GLY A 505 36.39 8.18 -24.72
C GLY A 505 36.78 8.04 -26.19
N THR A 506 35.90 8.58 -27.04
CA THR A 506 36.05 9.16 -28.40
C THR A 506 34.60 9.29 -28.93
N ASP A 507 34.10 10.39 -29.52
CA ASP A 507 34.71 11.51 -30.24
C ASP A 507 33.84 12.80 -30.27
N VAL A 508 34.54 13.95 -30.23
CA VAL A 508 34.41 15.22 -31.00
C VAL A 508 33.16 16.16 -30.96
N SER A 509 33.40 17.36 -30.37
CA SER A 509 32.86 18.74 -30.63
C SER A 509 31.36 19.05 -30.33
N SER A 510 30.90 20.20 -29.81
CA SER A 510 31.47 21.53 -29.53
C SER A 510 30.49 22.39 -28.70
N HIS A 511 31.03 23.23 -27.78
CA HIS A 511 30.53 24.55 -27.30
C HIS A 511 29.28 24.69 -26.37
N GLY A 512 29.53 25.10 -25.10
CA GLY A 512 28.98 26.38 -24.61
C GLY A 512 28.07 26.46 -23.35
N ARG A 513 28.71 26.56 -22.16
CA ARG A 513 28.42 27.46 -20.99
C ARG A 513 27.20 27.31 -20.03
N SER A 514 27.58 27.18 -18.74
CA SER A 514 27.05 27.84 -17.51
C SER A 514 25.64 27.43 -17.01
N GLY A 515 25.35 27.12 -15.73
CA GLY A 515 26.04 27.28 -14.45
C GLY A 515 24.97 27.40 -13.33
N GLY A 516 25.28 26.96 -12.10
CA GLY A 516 24.50 27.28 -10.89
C GLY A 516 24.06 26.09 -10.03
N GLY A 517 24.80 25.83 -8.93
CA GLY A 517 24.40 24.89 -7.87
C GLY A 517 23.96 25.60 -6.58
N CYS A 518 23.58 24.82 -5.57
CA CYS A 518 23.78 25.11 -4.13
C CYS A 518 23.42 23.85 -3.29
N VAL A 519 24.37 23.17 -2.63
CA VAL A 519 24.91 23.34 -1.26
C VAL A 519 24.10 22.58 -0.19
N PHE A 520 24.69 21.48 0.32
CA PHE A 520 24.44 20.99 1.68
C PHE A 520 25.59 21.44 2.58
N LYS A 521 25.24 22.08 3.71
CA LYS A 521 26.17 22.60 4.71
C LYS A 521 26.77 21.46 5.53
N ASN A 522 28.09 21.53 5.66
CA ASN A 522 28.91 20.78 6.60
C ASN A 522 28.85 21.49 7.98
N THR A 523 28.66 20.75 9.06
CA THR A 523 29.00 21.21 10.42
C THR A 523 30.06 20.27 10.99
N SER A 524 31.19 20.87 11.39
CA SER A 524 32.41 20.20 11.83
C SER A 524 32.41 19.81 13.32
N SER A 525 32.95 18.61 13.56
CA SER A 525 33.75 18.14 14.71
C SER A 525 33.22 18.22 16.15
N LYS A 526 32.87 17.05 16.71
CA LYS A 526 33.36 16.58 18.01
C LYS A 526 33.63 15.08 17.95
N SER A 527 34.88 14.71 18.24
CA SER A 527 35.37 13.34 18.41
C SER A 527 34.75 12.70 19.66
N ILE A 528 34.07 11.56 19.50
CA ILE A 528 33.97 10.50 20.52
C ILE A 528 33.95 9.15 19.76
N LYS A 529 35.10 8.49 19.62
CA LYS A 529 35.17 7.09 19.17
C LYS A 529 34.83 6.19 20.36
N ASN A 530 33.55 5.91 20.57
CA ASN A 530 33.11 4.83 21.47
C ASN A 530 32.91 3.56 20.64
N VAL A 531 34.00 2.81 20.40
CA VAL A 531 33.94 1.56 19.64
C VAL A 531 33.86 0.41 20.61
N TRP A 532 32.72 -0.27 20.63
CA TRP A 532 32.57 -1.51 21.35
C TRP A 532 33.24 -2.65 20.59
N GLN A 533 33.91 -3.51 21.34
CA GLN A 533 34.57 -4.71 20.84
C GLN A 533 34.03 -5.95 21.56
N TRP A 534 34.09 -7.09 20.89
CA TRP A 534 33.77 -8.40 21.46
C TRP A 534 34.95 -9.35 21.27
N ARG A 535 35.08 -10.30 22.19
CA ARG A 535 36.17 -11.28 22.20
C ARG A 535 35.74 -12.56 21.50
N SER A 536 36.46 -12.93 20.45
CA SER A 536 36.23 -14.17 19.70
C SER A 536 36.67 -15.41 20.50
N PRO A 537 36.24 -16.62 20.09
CA PRO A 537 36.76 -17.87 20.64
C PRO A 537 38.29 -18.01 20.54
N SER A 538 38.91 -17.38 19.54
CA SER A 538 40.37 -17.35 19.37
C SER A 538 41.06 -16.30 20.23
N ASN A 539 40.36 -15.74 21.23
CA ASN A 539 40.86 -14.78 22.20
C ASN A 539 41.21 -13.39 21.63
N THR A 540 40.77 -13.08 20.42
CA THR A 540 41.02 -11.80 19.74
C THR A 540 39.86 -10.82 19.93
N TRP A 541 40.17 -9.54 20.11
CA TRP A 541 39.16 -8.48 20.18
C TRP A 541 38.80 -8.00 18.78
N ASN A 542 37.51 -7.98 18.48
CA ASN A 542 36.96 -7.57 17.19
C ASN A 542 35.95 -6.45 17.40
N ASP A 543 35.97 -5.45 16.52
CA ASP A 543 34.99 -4.37 16.55
C ASP A 543 33.60 -4.90 16.22
N PHE A 544 32.58 -4.35 16.88
CA PHE A 544 31.21 -4.56 16.44
C PHE A 544 30.99 -3.91 15.06
N PRO A 545 30.24 -4.56 14.15
CA PRO A 545 29.73 -3.90 12.95
C PRO A 545 29.04 -2.58 13.29
N LYS A 546 29.09 -1.60 12.38
CA LYS A 546 28.67 -0.22 12.68
C LYS A 546 27.23 -0.13 13.20
N ASP A 547 26.31 -0.85 12.58
CA ASP A 547 24.89 -0.95 12.98
C ASP A 547 24.71 -1.57 14.39
N ALA A 548 25.48 -2.60 14.70
CA ALA A 548 25.52 -3.20 16.03
C ALA A 548 26.14 -2.24 17.07
N ASN A 549 27.24 -1.56 16.72
CA ASN A 549 27.92 -0.59 17.59
C ASN A 549 27.03 0.61 17.90
N ASP A 550 26.36 1.17 16.89
CA ASP A 550 25.45 2.30 17.05
C ASP A 550 24.28 1.93 17.98
N SER A 551 23.76 0.70 17.86
CA SER A 551 22.72 0.17 18.75
C SER A 551 23.19 0.02 20.20
N ILE A 552 24.43 -0.42 20.40
CA ILE A 552 25.03 -0.55 21.74
C ILE A 552 25.30 0.83 22.34
N VAL A 553 25.84 1.76 21.56
CA VAL A 553 26.10 3.14 22.00
C VAL A 553 24.80 3.86 22.35
N ASP A 554 23.72 3.65 21.60
CA ASP A 554 22.42 4.24 21.89
C ASP A 554 21.90 3.84 23.28
N VAL A 555 21.98 2.55 23.60
CA VAL A 555 21.57 2.01 24.90
C VAL A 555 22.52 2.45 26.01
N PHE A 556 23.83 2.45 25.75
CA PHE A 556 24.87 2.87 26.70
C PHE A 556 24.78 4.36 27.07
N THR A 557 24.49 5.23 26.10
CA THR A 557 24.45 6.69 26.30
C THR A 557 23.10 7.21 26.80
N LYS A 558 21.98 6.58 26.40
CA LYS A 558 20.62 7.03 26.79
C LYS A 558 20.11 6.43 28.10
N GLY A 559 20.84 5.50 28.72
CA GLY A 559 20.47 4.88 30.00
C GLY A 559 19.18 4.06 29.97
N LYS A 560 18.64 3.76 28.78
CA LYS A 560 17.39 3.01 28.57
C LYS A 560 17.70 1.52 28.37
N GLY A 561 18.03 0.84 29.46
CA GLY A 561 18.19 -0.62 29.50
C GLY A 561 19.62 -1.10 29.66
N THR A 562 19.77 -2.33 30.16
CA THR A 562 21.07 -2.97 30.44
C THR A 562 21.47 -3.99 29.37
N SER A 563 20.60 -4.25 28.39
CA SER A 563 20.85 -5.23 27.34
C SER A 563 20.25 -4.81 25.99
N VAL A 564 20.95 -5.14 24.90
CA VAL A 564 20.54 -4.90 23.52
C VAL A 564 20.78 -6.17 22.70
N ILE A 565 19.92 -6.45 21.71
CA ILE A 565 20.15 -7.56 20.77
C ILE A 565 20.77 -6.96 19.51
N VAL A 566 21.91 -7.50 19.11
CA VAL A 566 22.63 -7.09 17.91
C VAL A 566 22.81 -8.28 16.97
N ASN A 567 22.88 -8.00 15.67
CA ASN A 567 23.22 -9.00 14.67
C ASN A 567 24.73 -9.00 14.46
N LEU A 568 25.37 -10.14 14.74
CA LEU A 568 26.78 -10.35 14.53
C LEU A 568 26.95 -11.42 13.44
N GLN A 569 27.26 -10.99 12.21
CA GLN A 569 27.50 -11.89 11.07
C GLN A 569 26.35 -12.91 10.83
N GLY A 570 25.10 -12.47 10.97
CA GLY A 570 23.91 -13.31 10.78
C GLY A 570 23.45 -14.04 12.05
N GLN A 571 24.16 -13.89 13.16
CA GLN A 571 23.80 -14.48 14.45
C GLN A 571 23.29 -13.42 15.42
N LEU A 572 22.11 -13.64 15.99
CA LEU A 572 21.54 -12.72 16.98
C LEU A 572 22.18 -12.96 18.35
N CYS A 573 22.80 -11.90 18.86
CA CYS A 573 23.52 -11.92 20.12
C CYS A 573 22.91 -10.89 21.08
N ARG A 574 22.59 -11.31 22.30
CA ARG A 574 22.17 -10.42 23.37
C ARG A 574 23.40 -9.89 24.08
N VAL A 575 23.70 -8.62 23.87
CA VAL A 575 24.73 -7.85 24.54
C VAL A 575 24.16 -7.35 25.86
N ASN A 576 24.87 -7.58 26.96
CA ASN A 576 24.53 -7.09 28.29
C ASN A 576 25.68 -6.20 28.78
N LEU A 577 25.35 -4.92 28.92
CA LEU A 577 26.30 -3.85 29.24
C LEU A 577 26.61 -3.78 30.74
N LYS A 578 25.78 -4.41 31.59
CA LYS A 578 26.02 -4.46 33.04
C LYS A 578 27.09 -5.48 33.40
N ASN A 579 27.14 -6.59 32.68
CA ASN A 579 28.09 -7.68 32.92
C ASN A 579 29.19 -7.76 31.85
N ASN A 580 29.24 -6.78 30.93
CA ASN A 580 30.18 -6.73 29.81
C ASN A 580 30.31 -8.08 29.10
N SER A 581 29.17 -8.69 28.80
CA SER A 581 29.12 -9.95 28.06
C SER A 581 28.09 -9.92 26.95
N MET A 582 28.27 -10.80 25.97
CA MET A 582 27.36 -11.02 24.87
C MET A 582 27.05 -12.52 24.78
N VAL A 583 25.77 -12.87 24.71
CA VAL A 583 25.33 -14.27 24.60
C VAL A 583 24.68 -14.49 23.25
N ASN A 584 25.17 -15.45 22.47
CA ASN A 584 24.49 -15.90 21.28
C ASN A 584 23.14 -16.51 21.67
N THR A 585 22.05 -15.99 21.10
CA THR A 585 20.69 -16.34 21.51
C THR A 585 20.30 -17.78 21.18
N ILE A 586 20.98 -18.39 20.19
CA ILE A 586 20.77 -19.75 19.71
C ILE A 586 21.75 -20.71 20.40
N THR A 587 23.06 -20.49 20.26
CA THR A 587 24.08 -21.44 20.76
C THR A 587 24.32 -21.34 22.27
N LYS A 588 23.80 -20.29 22.92
CA LYS A 588 24.04 -19.94 24.34
C LYS A 588 25.51 -19.71 24.70
N GLN A 589 26.40 -19.61 23.70
CA GLN A 589 27.80 -19.25 23.91
C GLN A 589 27.91 -17.79 24.37
N THR A 590 28.77 -17.57 25.35
CA THR A 590 29.01 -16.25 25.97
C THR A 590 30.38 -15.74 25.58
N PHE A 591 30.45 -14.46 25.24
CA PHE A 591 31.65 -13.74 24.82
C PHE A 591 31.81 -12.47 25.65
N ASP A 592 33.05 -12.10 25.95
CA ASP A 592 33.33 -10.82 26.62
C ASP A 592 33.16 -9.65 25.65
N ILE A 593 32.69 -8.52 26.14
CA ILE A 593 32.67 -7.25 25.40
C ILE A 593 33.42 -6.16 26.17
N ARG A 594 33.93 -5.15 25.47
CA ARG A 594 34.54 -3.97 26.09
C ARG A 594 34.29 -2.71 25.25
N LEU A 595 34.27 -1.57 25.91
CA LEU A 595 34.40 -0.28 25.24
C LEU A 595 35.89 0.01 25.03
N TRP A 596 36.31 0.24 23.79
CA TRP A 596 37.68 0.62 23.46
C TRP A 596 37.76 2.12 23.15
N ASN A 597 38.65 2.82 23.86
CA ASN A 597 38.97 4.24 23.67
C ASN A 597 40.49 4.37 23.46
N GLU A 598 40.92 5.27 22.56
CA GLU A 598 42.33 5.50 22.20
C GLU A 598 43.20 6.09 23.35
N ASP A 599 42.61 6.47 24.48
CA ASP A 599 43.29 7.16 25.60
C ASP A 599 43.91 6.23 26.68
N ASN A 600 43.93 4.91 26.49
CA ASN A 600 44.39 3.92 27.49
C ASN A 600 45.57 3.04 27.03
N ILE A 601 46.57 3.64 26.38
CA ILE A 601 47.91 3.03 26.18
C ILE A 601 48.96 3.85 26.89
#